data_AF-A0A7R9ZA83-F1
#
_entry.id   AF-A0A7R9ZA83-F1
#
_cell.length_a   1.000
_cell.length_b   1.000
_cell.length_c   1.000
_cell.angle_alpha   90.00
_cell.angle_beta   90.00
_cell.angle_gamma   90.00
#
_symmetry.space_group_name_H-M   'P 1'
#
loop_
_entity.id
_entity.type
_entity.pdbx_description
1 polymer ?
#
loop_
_entity_poly.entity_id
_entity_poly.type
_entity_poly.pdbx_seq_one_letter_code
_entity_poly.pdbx_strand_id
1 'polypeptide(L)'
;MILQCAPACRTCKKIDIRNRCPLDPEAKNALSPGDLDKMFENIMESEEFDEYNPTILSRPSHPQGSKKDSDYNIGPWMLLFPDFISHEEADRMIELSEIEGYERSMDVGAINFDGTHEDYKSSQRTSENSWCQDTCYKDPVAQSIMQRIADVTGIPEENSENLQLLRYEEGQVSQFTK
;
A
#
# COMPACT_ATOMS: atom_id res chain seq x y z
N MET A 1 -5.89 -21.42 -0.68
CA MET A 1 -6.15 -22.40 -1.76
C MET A 1 -4.87 -23.23 -1.95
N ILE A 2 -4.89 -24.55 -1.78
CA ILE A 2 -3.66 -25.37 -1.90
C ILE A 2 -3.35 -25.59 -3.39
N LEU A 3 -2.50 -24.75 -3.97
CA LEU A 3 -2.12 -24.80 -5.39
C LEU A 3 -1.31 -26.07 -5.74
N GLN A 4 -0.61 -26.63 -4.76
CA GLN A 4 0.30 -27.77 -4.95
C GLN A 4 -0.40 -29.13 -5.13
N CYS A 5 -1.72 -29.21 -4.97
CA CYS A 5 -2.47 -30.47 -5.08
C CYS A 5 -3.28 -30.62 -6.37
N ALA A 6 -3.16 -29.70 -7.34
CA ALA A 6 -4.02 -29.69 -8.51
C ALA A 6 -4.07 -31.01 -9.31
N PRO A 7 -2.97 -31.76 -9.50
CA PRO A 7 -3.03 -33.08 -10.12
C PRO A 7 -3.78 -34.13 -9.27
N ALA A 8 -3.51 -34.15 -7.96
CA ALA A 8 -4.15 -35.09 -7.02
C ALA A 8 -5.66 -34.82 -6.88
N CYS A 9 -6.06 -33.56 -6.90
CA CYS A 9 -7.46 -33.14 -6.83
C CYS A 9 -8.19 -33.17 -8.20
N ARG A 10 -7.53 -33.63 -9.28
CA ARG A 10 -8.06 -33.63 -10.66
C ARG A 10 -8.49 -32.24 -11.14
N THR A 11 -7.80 -31.20 -10.71
CA THR A 11 -8.03 -29.80 -11.06
C THR A 11 -6.85 -29.19 -11.81
N CYS A 12 -6.14 -29.94 -12.66
CA CYS A 12 -4.93 -29.49 -13.38
C CYS A 12 -5.10 -28.14 -14.10
N LYS A 13 -6.31 -27.82 -14.60
CA LYS A 13 -6.62 -26.52 -15.20
C LYS A 13 -6.36 -25.32 -14.27
N LYS A 14 -6.40 -25.53 -12.96
CA LYS A 14 -6.13 -24.52 -11.93
C LYS A 14 -4.64 -24.30 -11.68
N ILE A 15 -3.74 -25.04 -12.34
CA ILE A 15 -2.30 -24.72 -12.30
C ILE A 15 -2.03 -23.41 -13.05
N ASP A 16 -2.70 -23.21 -14.19
CA ASP A 16 -2.54 -21.98 -14.98
C ASP A 16 -3.21 -20.79 -14.29
N ILE A 17 -2.41 -19.76 -13.97
CA ILE A 17 -2.89 -18.53 -13.34
C ILE A 17 -4.00 -17.85 -14.15
N ARG A 18 -3.99 -17.95 -15.48
CA ARG A 18 -5.03 -17.37 -16.35
C ARG A 18 -6.41 -17.99 -16.13
N ASN A 19 -6.45 -19.22 -15.62
CA ASN A 19 -7.70 -19.91 -15.24
C ASN A 19 -8.07 -19.70 -13.77
N ARG A 20 -7.14 -19.21 -12.94
CA ARG A 20 -7.36 -18.89 -11.52
C ARG A 20 -7.79 -17.44 -11.33
N CYS A 21 -7.14 -16.54 -12.04
CA CYS A 21 -7.35 -15.10 -12.05
C CYS A 21 -7.40 -14.63 -13.51
N PRO A 22 -8.51 -14.91 -14.23
CA PRO A 22 -8.68 -14.40 -15.59
C PRO A 22 -8.79 -12.88 -15.54
N LEU A 23 -8.02 -12.19 -16.38
CA LEU A 23 -8.25 -10.77 -16.64
C LEU A 23 -9.61 -10.64 -17.32
N ASP A 24 -10.48 -9.79 -16.80
CA ASP A 24 -11.73 -9.45 -17.45
C ASP A 24 -11.42 -8.59 -18.69
N PRO A 25 -11.69 -9.06 -19.91
CA PRO A 25 -11.41 -8.31 -21.13
C PRO A 25 -12.27 -7.04 -21.25
N GLU A 26 -13.39 -6.99 -20.53
CA GLU A 26 -14.30 -5.84 -20.49
C GLU A 26 -14.05 -4.95 -19.26
N ALA A 27 -12.97 -5.22 -18.50
CA ALA A 27 -12.57 -4.39 -17.38
C ALA A 27 -12.39 -2.94 -17.84
N LYS A 28 -13.12 -2.03 -17.20
CA LYS A 28 -12.95 -0.60 -17.40
C LYS A 28 -11.83 -0.10 -16.51
N ASN A 29 -11.08 0.88 -17.00
CA ASN A 29 -10.09 1.57 -16.17
C ASN A 29 -10.80 2.16 -14.95
N ALA A 30 -10.26 1.90 -13.76
CA ALA A 30 -10.76 2.48 -12.52
C ALA A 30 -10.58 4.00 -12.49
N LEU A 31 -9.53 4.52 -13.15
CA LEU A 31 -9.22 5.93 -13.26
C LEU A 31 -9.04 6.32 -14.74
N SER A 32 -9.59 7.47 -15.13
CA SER A 32 -9.38 8.11 -16.42
C SER A 32 -8.31 9.20 -16.33
N PRO A 33 -7.77 9.71 -17.46
CA PRO A 33 -6.83 10.82 -17.43
C PRO A 33 -7.38 12.03 -16.65
N GLY A 34 -6.61 12.47 -15.65
CA GLY A 34 -6.96 13.57 -14.75
C GLY A 34 -7.68 13.16 -13.46
N ASP A 35 -8.18 11.93 -13.33
CA ASP A 35 -8.89 11.53 -12.10
C ASP A 35 -7.95 11.44 -10.89
N LEU A 36 -6.71 11.00 -11.09
CA LEU A 36 -5.70 11.03 -10.03
C LEU A 36 -5.37 12.46 -9.59
N ASP A 37 -5.30 13.40 -10.53
CA ASP A 37 -5.03 14.82 -10.24
C ASP A 37 -6.17 15.41 -9.40
N LYS A 38 -7.42 15.17 -9.80
CA LYS A 38 -8.61 15.56 -9.04
C LYS A 38 -8.66 14.93 -7.66
N MET A 39 -8.25 13.67 -7.51
CA MET A 39 -8.21 13.01 -6.19
C MET A 39 -7.32 13.81 -5.22
N PHE A 40 -6.10 14.18 -5.63
CA PHE A 40 -5.21 14.98 -4.81
C PHE A 40 -5.70 16.41 -4.58
N GLU A 41 -6.29 17.05 -5.59
CA GLU A 41 -6.88 18.38 -5.44
C GLU A 41 -8.07 18.37 -4.46
N ASN A 42 -8.95 17.37 -4.56
CA ASN A 42 -10.07 17.20 -3.64
C ASN A 42 -9.63 17.00 -2.19
N ILE A 43 -8.55 16.24 -1.95
CA ILE A 43 -7.99 16.07 -0.60
C ILE A 43 -7.60 17.43 0.00
N MET A 44 -7.01 18.31 -0.81
CA MET A 44 -6.54 19.63 -0.37
C MET A 44 -7.66 20.67 -0.26
N GLU A 45 -8.78 20.46 -0.92
CA GLU A 45 -9.95 21.36 -0.92
C GLU A 45 -11.02 20.97 0.10
N SER A 46 -10.99 19.73 0.60
CA SER A 46 -11.98 19.21 1.55
C SER A 46 -11.64 19.59 2.99
N GLU A 47 -12.56 20.28 3.66
CA GLU A 47 -12.48 20.59 5.10
C GLU A 47 -12.53 19.30 5.97
N GLU A 48 -12.97 18.17 5.42
CA GLU A 48 -13.03 16.88 6.11
C GLU A 48 -11.65 16.41 6.59
N PHE A 49 -10.59 16.79 5.87
CA PHE A 49 -9.23 16.33 6.15
C PHE A 49 -8.36 17.37 6.86
N ASP A 50 -8.93 18.54 7.22
CA ASP A 50 -8.21 19.61 7.91
C ASP A 50 -7.63 19.14 9.25
N GLU A 51 -8.27 18.18 9.91
CA GLU A 51 -7.77 17.61 11.18
C GLU A 51 -6.41 16.93 11.04
N TYR A 52 -6.02 16.50 9.84
CA TYR A 52 -4.72 15.86 9.58
C TYR A 52 -3.63 16.84 9.12
N ASN A 53 -3.94 18.14 9.05
CA ASN A 53 -3.05 19.22 8.61
C ASN A 53 -2.33 18.92 7.28
N PRO A 54 -3.05 18.59 6.19
CA PRO A 54 -2.43 18.19 4.93
C PRO A 54 -1.57 19.32 4.31
N THR A 55 -0.41 18.95 3.81
CA THR A 55 0.54 19.86 3.15
C THR A 55 1.03 19.28 1.83
N ILE A 56 1.21 20.15 0.82
CA ILE A 56 1.71 19.76 -0.49
C ILE A 56 3.25 19.81 -0.46
N LEU A 57 3.91 18.66 -0.62
CA LEU A 57 5.37 18.60 -0.80
C LEU A 57 5.77 18.67 -2.28
N SER A 58 4.93 18.10 -3.15
CA SER A 58 5.14 18.09 -4.60
C SER A 58 3.85 17.94 -5.37
N ARG A 59 3.76 18.53 -6.57
CA ARG A 59 2.65 18.35 -7.52
C ARG A 59 3.10 18.47 -8.99
N PRO A 60 2.34 17.92 -9.96
CA PRO A 60 2.77 17.82 -11.37
C PRO A 60 2.91 19.16 -12.09
N SER A 61 2.13 20.15 -11.69
CA SER A 61 2.12 21.47 -12.32
C SER A 61 1.66 22.54 -11.36
N HIS A 62 2.01 23.79 -11.67
CA HIS A 62 1.52 24.97 -10.96
C HIS A 62 0.02 25.18 -11.23
N PRO A 63 -0.80 25.46 -10.19
CA PRO A 63 -2.17 25.91 -10.40
C PRO A 63 -2.22 27.13 -11.32
N GLN A 64 -3.31 27.26 -12.06
CA GLN A 64 -3.55 28.40 -12.92
C GLN A 64 -3.49 29.70 -12.11
N GLY A 65 -2.52 30.58 -12.43
CA GLY A 65 -2.34 31.86 -11.76
C GLY A 65 -1.48 31.85 -10.50
N SER A 66 -0.88 30.72 -10.10
CA SER A 66 0.06 30.70 -8.98
C SER A 66 1.39 31.36 -9.33
N LYS A 67 2.04 32.00 -8.35
CA LYS A 67 3.41 32.51 -8.49
C LYS A 67 4.39 31.34 -8.55
N LYS A 68 5.52 31.51 -9.25
CA LYS A 68 6.59 30.51 -9.36
C LYS A 68 7.29 30.19 -8.03
N ASP A 69 7.24 31.11 -7.07
CA ASP A 69 7.77 30.90 -5.71
C ASP A 69 6.71 30.25 -4.82
N SER A 70 6.44 28.97 -5.06
CA SER A 70 5.55 28.14 -4.24
C SER A 70 6.35 27.26 -3.28
N ASP A 71 5.81 26.98 -2.10
CA ASP A 71 6.44 26.16 -1.04
C ASP A 71 6.49 24.65 -1.36
N TYR A 72 6.20 24.25 -2.60
CA TYR A 72 6.18 22.85 -3.06
C TYR A 72 7.08 22.64 -4.29
N ASN A 73 7.52 21.39 -4.50
CA ASN A 73 8.31 20.99 -5.66
C ASN A 73 7.43 20.62 -6.87
N ILE A 74 7.96 20.77 -8.08
CA ILE A 74 7.32 20.21 -9.28
C ILE A 74 7.76 18.75 -9.44
N GLY A 75 6.80 17.83 -9.52
CA GLY A 75 7.05 16.39 -9.54
C GLY A 75 5.77 15.58 -9.40
N PRO A 76 5.84 14.28 -9.06
CA PRO A 76 4.63 13.52 -8.71
C PRO A 76 3.91 14.17 -7.53
N TRP A 77 2.61 13.92 -7.40
CA TRP A 77 1.87 14.32 -6.20
C TRP A 77 2.46 13.67 -4.95
N MET A 78 2.81 14.49 -3.98
CA MET A 78 3.21 14.07 -2.64
C MET A 78 2.55 14.99 -1.63
N LEU A 79 1.69 14.42 -0.80
CA LEU A 79 1.06 15.09 0.32
C LEU A 79 1.66 14.56 1.61
N LEU A 80 1.78 15.43 2.60
CA LEU A 80 2.17 15.10 3.96
C LEU A 80 1.01 15.42 4.90
N PHE A 81 0.66 14.45 5.73
CA PHE A 81 -0.39 14.55 6.75
C PHE A 81 0.27 14.34 8.13
N PRO A 82 0.75 15.40 8.80
CA PRO A 82 1.51 15.28 10.05
C PRO A 82 0.75 14.59 11.18
N ASP A 83 -0.57 14.76 11.22
CA ASP A 83 -1.42 14.30 12.31
C ASP A 83 -2.33 13.12 11.88
N PHE A 84 -1.92 12.39 10.84
CA PHE A 84 -2.72 11.28 10.29
C PHE A 84 -2.82 10.07 11.21
N ILE A 85 -1.82 9.81 12.04
CA ILE A 85 -1.79 8.69 13.00
C ILE A 85 -1.36 9.28 14.34
N SER A 86 -2.14 9.05 15.39
CA SER A 86 -1.78 9.49 16.74
C SER A 86 -0.60 8.68 17.31
N HIS A 87 0.05 9.18 18.36
CA HIS A 87 1.10 8.42 19.05
C HIS A 87 0.57 7.09 19.62
N GLU A 88 -0.63 7.10 20.20
CA GLU A 88 -1.28 5.92 20.75
C GLU A 88 -1.66 4.90 19.67
N GLU A 89 -2.15 5.38 18.52
CA GLU A 89 -2.43 4.54 17.36
C GLU A 89 -1.14 3.90 16.82
N ALA A 90 -0.06 4.68 16.71
CA ALA A 90 1.24 4.18 16.28
C ALA A 90 1.81 3.11 17.24
N ASP A 91 1.78 3.38 18.55
CA ASP A 91 2.22 2.42 19.57
C ASP A 91 1.40 1.12 19.49
N ARG A 92 0.07 1.23 19.31
CA ARG A 92 -0.79 0.05 19.16
C ARG A 92 -0.44 -0.75 17.90
N MET A 93 -0.18 -0.09 16.78
CA MET A 93 0.23 -0.78 15.55
C MET A 93 1.56 -1.51 15.73
N ILE A 94 2.51 -0.93 16.47
CA ILE A 94 3.77 -1.61 16.84
C ILE A 94 3.48 -2.87 17.67
N GLU A 95 2.67 -2.79 18.72
CA GLU A 95 2.29 -3.97 19.51
C GLU A 95 1.63 -5.06 18.66
N LEU A 96 0.69 -4.67 17.78
CA LEU A 96 0.00 -5.61 16.89
C LEU A 96 0.98 -6.31 15.95
N SER A 97 1.97 -5.60 15.42
CA SER A 97 3.01 -6.21 14.58
C SER A 97 3.90 -7.20 15.32
N GLU A 98 4.17 -6.98 16.61
CA GLU A 98 4.88 -7.95 17.44
C GLU A 98 4.05 -9.20 17.71
N ILE A 99 2.72 -9.05 17.86
CA ILE A 99 1.77 -10.15 18.04
C ILE A 99 1.66 -11.01 16.77
N GLU A 100 1.50 -10.37 15.60
CA GLU A 100 1.50 -11.06 14.30
C GLU A 100 2.87 -11.72 14.03
N GLY A 101 3.94 -11.09 14.53
CA GLY A 101 5.31 -11.57 14.41
C GLY A 101 6.02 -10.92 13.22
N TYR A 102 7.30 -10.63 13.43
CA TYR A 102 8.18 -10.10 12.40
C TYR A 102 8.94 -11.22 11.70
N GLU A 103 8.94 -11.19 10.38
CA GLU A 103 9.78 -12.04 9.54
C GLU A 103 10.74 -11.21 8.71
N ARG A 104 11.86 -11.83 8.32
CA ARG A 104 12.83 -11.16 7.46
C ARG A 104 12.20 -10.85 6.11
N SER A 105 12.15 -9.58 5.72
CA SER A 105 11.49 -9.17 4.48
C SER A 105 12.17 -9.77 3.23
N MET A 106 11.37 -10.30 2.29
CA MET A 106 11.83 -10.92 1.04
C MET A 106 11.20 -10.27 -0.20
N ASP A 107 12.00 -9.96 -1.22
CA ASP A 107 11.49 -9.44 -2.49
C ASP A 107 10.79 -10.52 -3.31
N VAL A 108 9.93 -10.06 -4.22
CA VAL A 108 9.22 -10.94 -5.15
C VAL A 108 10.21 -11.45 -6.20
N GLY A 109 10.45 -12.76 -6.18
CA GLY A 109 11.32 -13.48 -7.09
C GLY A 109 10.65 -13.93 -8.38
N ALA A 110 11.25 -14.92 -9.03
CA ALA A 110 10.79 -15.42 -10.33
C ALA A 110 9.38 -15.99 -10.26
N ILE A 111 8.63 -15.88 -11.37
CA ILE A 111 7.32 -16.51 -11.50
C ILE A 111 7.53 -18.02 -11.70
N ASN A 112 6.96 -18.81 -10.79
CA ASN A 112 6.88 -20.26 -10.88
C ASN A 112 5.95 -20.69 -12.01
N PHE A 113 6.07 -21.94 -12.46
CA PHE A 113 5.20 -22.49 -13.51
C PHE A 113 3.70 -22.42 -13.17
N ASP A 114 3.34 -22.45 -11.89
CA ASP A 114 1.97 -22.32 -11.42
C ASP A 114 1.50 -20.87 -11.27
N GLY A 115 2.33 -19.88 -11.60
CA GLY A 115 2.06 -18.46 -11.48
C GLY A 115 2.18 -17.89 -10.07
N THR A 116 2.69 -18.65 -9.09
CA THR A 116 3.17 -18.08 -7.82
C THR A 116 4.54 -17.42 -8.03
N HIS A 117 5.00 -16.61 -7.08
CA HIS A 117 6.35 -16.06 -7.10
C HIS A 117 7.23 -16.75 -6.06
N GLU A 118 8.52 -16.91 -6.36
CA GLU A 118 9.52 -17.29 -5.36
C GLU A 118 9.78 -16.13 -4.39
N ASP A 119 10.20 -16.43 -3.17
CA ASP A 119 10.70 -15.42 -2.25
C ASP A 119 12.20 -15.23 -2.46
N TYR A 120 12.62 -14.01 -2.78
CA TYR A 120 14.02 -13.65 -2.98
C TYR A 120 14.53 -12.83 -1.80
N LYS A 121 15.48 -13.40 -1.05
CA LYS A 121 16.20 -12.65 -0.02
C LYS A 121 17.17 -11.66 -0.68
N SER A 122 16.74 -10.42 -0.84
CA SER A 122 17.60 -9.38 -1.36
C SER A 122 18.46 -8.76 -0.26
N SER A 123 19.63 -8.26 -0.66
CA SER A 123 20.44 -7.35 0.15
C SER A 123 19.91 -5.91 0.11
N GLN A 124 18.84 -5.64 -0.65
CA GLN A 124 18.29 -4.30 -0.89
C GLN A 124 17.16 -3.97 0.08
N ARG A 125 16.36 -4.97 0.44
CA ARG A 125 15.32 -4.87 1.44
C ARG A 125 15.76 -5.65 2.67
N THR A 126 16.39 -4.97 3.62
CA THR A 126 16.97 -5.62 4.79
C THR A 126 16.14 -5.55 6.07
N SER A 127 14.97 -4.93 6.00
CA SER A 127 14.01 -4.84 7.11
C SER A 127 13.47 -6.18 7.56
N GLU A 128 12.79 -6.15 8.70
CA GLU A 128 11.80 -7.15 9.07
C GLU A 128 10.42 -6.61 8.72
N ASN A 129 9.49 -7.47 8.31
CA ASN A 129 8.11 -7.10 8.03
C ASN A 129 7.12 -7.96 8.81
N SER A 130 5.95 -7.38 9.04
CA SER A 130 4.77 -8.08 9.51
C SER A 130 3.57 -7.59 8.70
N TRP A 131 2.65 -8.50 8.38
CA TRP A 131 1.42 -8.17 7.67
C TRP A 131 0.26 -8.19 8.67
N CYS A 132 -0.56 -7.14 8.66
CA CYS A 132 -1.73 -7.04 9.52
C CYS A 132 -2.84 -7.99 9.02
N GLN A 133 -2.92 -9.21 9.56
CA GLN A 133 -3.81 -10.26 9.03
C GLN A 133 -4.78 -10.84 10.06
N ASP A 134 -4.31 -11.36 11.19
CA ASP A 134 -5.14 -12.18 12.06
C ASP A 134 -5.77 -11.38 13.20
N THR A 135 -4.97 -11.04 14.19
CA THR A 135 -5.36 -10.25 15.35
C THR A 135 -5.38 -8.77 14.99
N CYS A 136 -4.37 -8.34 14.23
CA CYS A 136 -4.23 -6.96 13.78
C CYS A 136 -5.41 -6.54 12.90
N TYR A 137 -5.83 -7.35 11.94
CA TYR A 137 -6.96 -7.01 11.03
C TYR A 137 -8.30 -6.82 11.75
N LYS A 138 -8.46 -7.43 12.93
CA LYS A 138 -9.67 -7.33 13.76
C LYS A 138 -9.55 -6.27 14.85
N ASP A 139 -8.40 -5.65 14.98
CA ASP A 139 -8.18 -4.62 15.99
C ASP A 139 -8.88 -3.33 15.56
N PRO A 140 -9.67 -2.70 16.46
CA PRO A 140 -10.42 -1.49 16.11
C PRO A 140 -9.52 -0.32 15.71
N VAL A 141 -8.28 -0.25 16.21
CA VAL A 141 -7.31 0.79 15.82
C VAL A 141 -6.86 0.57 14.39
N ALA A 142 -6.49 -0.65 14.02
CA ALA A 142 -6.08 -0.97 12.65
C ALA A 142 -7.22 -0.74 11.65
N GLN A 143 -8.45 -1.12 12.01
CA GLN A 143 -9.63 -0.88 11.17
C GLN A 143 -9.93 0.61 11.01
N SER A 144 -9.81 1.40 12.09
CA SER A 144 -9.97 2.85 12.05
C SER A 144 -8.95 3.51 11.10
N ILE A 145 -7.68 3.08 11.16
CA ILE A 145 -6.62 3.58 10.28
C ILE A 145 -6.90 3.20 8.82
N MET A 146 -7.28 1.94 8.55
CA MET A 146 -7.63 1.51 7.19
C MET A 146 -8.81 2.27 6.61
N GLN A 147 -9.85 2.51 7.41
CA GLN A 147 -10.99 3.32 7.00
C GLN A 147 -10.55 4.76 6.69
N ARG A 148 -9.71 5.37 7.53
CA ARG A 148 -9.17 6.72 7.30
C ARG A 148 -8.36 6.81 6.01
N ILE A 149 -7.58 5.78 5.68
CA ILE A 149 -6.85 5.67 4.41
C ILE A 149 -7.85 5.59 3.24
N ALA A 150 -8.90 4.77 3.38
CA ALA A 150 -9.94 4.64 2.37
C ALA A 150 -10.69 5.96 2.13
N ASP A 151 -11.01 6.69 3.19
CA ASP A 151 -11.70 7.98 3.13
C ASP A 151 -10.85 9.04 2.44
N VAL A 152 -9.57 9.18 2.83
CA VAL A 152 -8.64 10.15 2.21
C VAL A 152 -8.38 9.82 0.75
N THR A 153 -8.20 8.55 0.40
CA THR A 153 -7.89 8.16 -0.98
C THR A 153 -9.14 8.03 -1.86
N GLY A 154 -10.32 7.90 -1.27
CA GLY A 154 -11.56 7.52 -1.96
C GLY A 154 -11.51 6.09 -2.52
N ILE A 155 -10.55 5.26 -2.10
CA ILE A 155 -10.36 3.89 -2.56
C ILE A 155 -10.81 2.95 -1.44
N PRO A 156 -11.81 2.09 -1.68
CA PRO A 156 -12.33 1.22 -0.63
C PRO A 156 -11.31 0.13 -0.26
N GLU A 157 -11.38 -0.36 0.97
CA GLU A 157 -10.42 -1.30 1.57
C GLU A 157 -10.24 -2.56 0.72
N GLU A 158 -11.28 -3.04 0.03
CA GLU A 158 -11.22 -4.27 -0.78
C GLU A 158 -10.26 -4.17 -1.97
N ASN A 159 -9.88 -2.95 -2.34
CA ASN A 159 -8.88 -2.68 -3.38
C ASN A 159 -7.47 -2.42 -2.80
N SER A 160 -7.31 -2.53 -1.49
CA SER A 160 -6.04 -2.34 -0.78
C SER A 160 -5.47 -3.67 -0.32
N GLU A 161 -4.15 -3.75 -0.28
CA GLU A 161 -3.48 -4.82 0.45
C GLU A 161 -3.57 -4.57 1.96
N ASN A 162 -3.37 -5.63 2.75
CA ASN A 162 -3.28 -5.49 4.20
C ASN A 162 -2.11 -4.56 4.59
N LEU A 163 -2.23 -3.86 5.72
CA LEU A 163 -1.14 -3.03 6.23
C LEU A 163 0.13 -3.86 6.42
N GLN A 164 1.22 -3.40 5.80
CA GLN A 164 2.55 -3.94 6.03
C GLN A 164 3.31 -3.04 7.00
N LEU A 165 3.70 -3.60 8.14
CA LEU A 165 4.57 -2.94 9.11
C LEU A 165 6.01 -3.35 8.87
N LEU A 166 6.92 -2.38 8.85
CA LEU A 166 8.33 -2.59 8.60
C LEU A 166 9.15 -2.10 9.79
N ARG A 167 10.05 -2.95 10.30
CA ARG A 167 11.02 -2.60 11.34
C ARG A 167 12.43 -2.56 10.75
N TYR A 168 13.14 -1.49 11.08
CA TYR A 168 14.53 -1.28 10.70
C TYR A 168 15.38 -1.14 11.96
N GLU A 169 16.29 -2.08 12.15
CA GLU A 169 17.37 -2.00 13.14
C GLU A 169 18.57 -1.22 12.57
N GLU A 170 19.51 -0.85 13.45
CA GLU A 170 20.72 -0.15 13.03
C GLU A 170 21.47 -0.91 11.92
N GLY A 171 21.74 -0.22 10.81
CA GLY A 171 22.40 -0.79 9.62
C GLY A 171 21.46 -1.46 8.62
N GLN A 172 20.16 -1.60 8.89
CA GLN A 172 19.18 -2.06 7.91
C GLN A 172 18.70 -0.92 6.99
N VAL A 173 18.43 -1.25 5.73
CA VAL A 173 18.02 -0.30 4.69
C VAL A 173 16.96 -0.88 3.77
N SER A 174 16.21 0.01 3.14
CA SER A 174 15.47 -0.26 1.90
C SER A 174 16.04 0.64 0.82
N GLN A 175 16.88 0.08 -0.05
CA GLN A 175 17.56 0.81 -1.12
C GLN A 175 16.97 0.45 -2.48
N PHE A 176 16.57 1.46 -3.23
CA PHE A 176 16.33 1.34 -4.66
C PHE A 176 17.67 1.53 -5.38
N THR A 177 18.13 0.51 -6.10
CA THR A 177 19.27 0.68 -7.00
C THR A 177 18.83 1.54 -8.19
N LYS A 178 19.63 2.55 -8.51
CA LYS A 178 19.43 3.41 -9.69
C LYS A 178 19.66 2.64 -10.99
#